data_AF-A0A8T4QSP1-F1
#
_entry.id   AF-A0A8T4QSP1-F1
#
_cell.length_a   1.000
_cell.length_b   1.000
_cell.length_c   1.000
_cell.angle_alpha   90.00
_cell.angle_beta   90.00
_cell.angle_gamma   90.00
#
_symmetry.space_group_name_H-M   'P 1'
#
loop_
_entity.id
_entity.type
_entity.pdbx_description
1 polymer ?
#
loop_
_entity_poly.entity_id
_entity_poly.type
_entity_poly.pdbx_seq_one_letter_code
_entity_poly.pdbx_strand_id
1 'polypeptide(L)'
;MTKDDFGFEMRPMNLGVLGSHTKNKKRSLGKNDKDIVYMRAKRCEGCEKKIDQSEMQVGHKIAYSKNGATTLANSACLCYRCNKLQGTGSLETLKKKLAGTYGKRTKKTTKKKYTKQKSSNSLKIKMPEFKMPKFKF
;
A
#
# COMPACT_ATOMS: atom_id res chain seq x y z
N MET A 1 -21.94 43.52 18.15
CA MET A 1 -21.74 42.06 18.07
C MET A 1 -23.11 41.43 17.99
N THR A 2 -23.60 41.16 16.78
CA THR A 2 -24.96 40.64 16.54
C THR A 2 -24.94 39.12 16.68
N LYS A 3 -25.75 38.59 17.61
CA LYS A 3 -25.99 37.15 17.77
C LYS A 3 -27.26 36.81 16.99
N ASP A 4 -27.25 35.71 16.25
CA ASP A 4 -28.46 35.13 15.67
C ASP A 4 -29.26 34.37 16.74
N ASP A 5 -30.59 34.30 16.61
CA ASP A 5 -31.54 33.72 17.58
C ASP A 5 -31.31 32.25 17.97
N PHE A 6 -30.36 31.56 17.30
CA PHE A 6 -30.01 30.16 17.56
C PHE A 6 -28.70 29.97 18.36
N GLY A 7 -28.09 31.03 18.88
CA GLY A 7 -26.97 30.92 19.82
C GLY A 7 -25.66 30.36 19.24
N PHE A 8 -25.54 30.25 17.91
CA PHE A 8 -24.30 29.85 17.26
C PHE A 8 -23.41 31.08 17.04
N GLU A 9 -22.23 31.04 17.64
CA GLU A 9 -21.21 32.10 17.52
C GLU A 9 -20.59 32.05 16.11
N MET A 10 -21.10 32.88 15.19
CA MET A 10 -20.56 33.04 13.84
C MET A 10 -19.16 33.65 13.91
N ARG A 11 -18.14 32.79 13.86
CA ARG A 11 -16.75 33.23 13.66
C ARG A 11 -16.61 33.72 12.21
N PRO A 12 -15.99 34.88 11.96
CA PRO A 12 -15.75 35.34 10.60
C PRO A 12 -14.85 34.35 9.88
N MET A 13 -15.38 33.70 8.84
CA MET A 13 -14.57 32.88 7.96
C MET A 13 -13.60 33.80 7.22
N ASN A 14 -12.29 33.60 7.45
CA ASN A 14 -11.25 34.25 6.65
C ASN A 14 -11.44 33.86 5.18
N LEU A 15 -11.90 34.83 4.39
CA LEU A 15 -12.08 34.74 2.94
C LEU A 15 -10.71 34.81 2.25
N GLY A 16 -9.91 33.78 2.46
CA GLY A 16 -8.57 33.61 1.90
C GLY A 16 -8.41 32.24 1.26
N VAL A 17 -9.34 31.84 0.39
CA VAL A 17 -9.24 30.59 -0.38
C VAL A 17 -9.49 30.88 -1.86
N LEU A 18 -8.58 31.64 -2.47
CA LEU A 18 -8.36 31.51 -3.91
C LEU A 18 -7.75 30.12 -4.13
N GLY A 19 -8.61 29.14 -4.36
CA GLY A 19 -8.24 27.77 -4.64
C GLY A 19 -7.40 27.67 -5.90
N SER A 20 -6.08 27.76 -5.75
CA SER A 20 -5.16 27.26 -6.76
C SER A 20 -5.41 25.76 -6.89
N HIS A 21 -6.17 25.35 -7.90
CA HIS A 21 -6.33 23.96 -8.33
C HIS A 21 -4.91 23.41 -8.61
N THR A 22 -4.27 22.84 -7.59
CA THR A 22 -3.00 22.16 -7.76
C THR A 22 -3.30 20.91 -8.58
N LYS A 23 -3.01 20.98 -9.89
CA LYS A 23 -3.19 19.85 -10.81
C LYS A 23 -2.43 18.67 -10.21
N ASN A 24 -3.15 17.65 -9.76
CA ASN A 24 -2.57 16.42 -9.22
C ASN A 24 -1.50 15.92 -10.19
N LYS A 25 -0.21 15.96 -9.78
CA LYS A 25 0.89 15.47 -10.61
C LYS A 25 0.63 14.00 -10.92
N LYS A 26 0.49 13.68 -12.22
CA LYS A 26 0.26 12.31 -12.68
C LYS A 26 1.41 11.42 -12.19
N ARG A 27 1.05 10.27 -11.62
CA ARG A 27 2.01 9.27 -11.12
C ARG A 27 2.61 8.40 -12.23
N SER A 28 2.19 8.63 -13.47
CA SER A 28 2.60 7.87 -14.66
C SER A 28 3.22 8.79 -15.70
N LEU A 29 4.23 8.28 -16.40
CA LEU A 29 4.84 8.92 -17.56
C LEU A 29 3.92 8.90 -18.79
N GLY A 30 4.03 9.92 -19.64
CA GLY A 30 3.39 9.97 -20.94
C GLY A 30 3.96 8.95 -21.93
N LYS A 31 3.38 8.84 -23.13
CA LYS A 31 3.86 7.90 -24.17
C LYS A 31 5.30 8.23 -24.61
N ASN A 32 5.56 9.48 -24.98
CA ASN A 32 6.89 9.93 -25.42
C ASN A 32 7.96 9.71 -24.34
N ASP A 33 7.61 9.95 -23.08
CA ASP A 33 8.51 9.74 -21.94
C ASP A 33 8.88 8.26 -21.77
N LYS A 34 7.95 7.34 -22.03
CA LYS A 34 8.22 5.90 -22.02
C LYS A 34 9.22 5.54 -23.11
N ASP A 35 9.09 6.12 -24.29
CA ASP A 35 9.99 5.86 -25.41
C ASP A 35 11.41 6.35 -25.09
N ILE A 36 11.54 7.52 -24.45
CA ILE A 36 12.82 8.04 -23.97
C ILE A 36 13.47 7.08 -22.95
N VAL A 37 12.67 6.57 -22.01
CA VAL A 37 13.16 5.59 -21.01
C VAL A 37 13.59 4.29 -21.68
N TYR A 38 12.84 3.82 -22.68
CA TYR A 38 13.20 2.63 -23.45
C TYR A 38 14.51 2.81 -24.20
N MET A 39 14.65 3.91 -24.94
CA MET A 39 15.85 4.22 -25.73
C MET A 39 17.13 4.31 -24.88
N ARG A 40 17.01 4.76 -23.63
CA ARG A 40 18.13 4.83 -22.68
C ARG A 40 18.67 3.45 -22.28
N ALA A 41 17.78 2.50 -21.99
CA ALA A 41 18.19 1.22 -21.39
C ALA A 41 18.16 0.05 -22.39
N LYS A 42 17.12 -0.05 -23.23
CA LYS A 42 16.82 -1.16 -24.15
C LYS A 42 16.80 -2.57 -23.51
N ARG A 43 16.89 -2.65 -22.18
CA ARG A 43 16.90 -3.85 -21.35
C ARG A 43 16.33 -3.54 -19.97
N CYS A 44 15.93 -4.58 -19.24
CA CYS A 44 15.47 -4.47 -17.87
C CYS A 44 16.59 -4.00 -16.93
N GLU A 45 16.39 -2.92 -16.18
CA GLU A 45 17.37 -2.49 -15.15
C GLU A 45 17.39 -3.41 -13.91
N GLY A 46 16.39 -4.29 -13.80
CA GLY A 46 16.29 -5.27 -12.72
C GLY A 46 16.99 -6.58 -13.01
N CYS A 47 16.61 -7.24 -14.10
CA CYS A 47 17.10 -8.58 -14.47
C CYS A 47 17.98 -8.60 -15.73
N GLU A 48 18.26 -7.44 -16.31
CA GLU A 48 19.17 -7.26 -17.47
C GLU A 48 18.78 -7.95 -18.77
N LYS A 49 17.61 -8.61 -18.80
CA LYS A 49 17.04 -9.20 -20.02
C LYS A 49 16.67 -8.11 -21.03
N LYS A 50 16.90 -8.39 -22.31
CA LYS A 50 16.35 -7.59 -23.42
C LYS A 50 14.82 -7.71 -23.40
N ILE A 51 14.14 -6.59 -23.62
CA ILE A 51 12.67 -6.52 -23.65
C ILE A 51 12.30 -5.66 -24.84
N ASP A 52 11.20 -6.01 -25.51
CA ASP A 52 10.60 -5.16 -26.53
C ASP A 52 9.87 -3.97 -25.90
N GLN A 53 9.75 -2.88 -26.66
CA GLN A 53 9.09 -1.65 -26.19
C GLN A 53 7.62 -1.88 -25.78
N SER A 54 6.94 -2.86 -26.39
CA SER A 54 5.56 -3.24 -26.10
C SER A 54 5.39 -3.90 -24.72
N GLU A 55 6.37 -4.70 -24.30
CA GLU A 55 6.35 -5.42 -23.01
C GLU A 55 6.99 -4.62 -21.87
N MET A 56 7.64 -3.51 -22.20
CA MET A 56 8.28 -2.63 -21.23
C MET A 56 7.24 -1.98 -20.31
N GLN A 57 7.50 -2.06 -19.01
CA GLN A 57 6.81 -1.27 -18.00
C GLN A 57 7.76 -0.26 -17.38
N VAL A 58 7.23 0.93 -17.11
CA VAL A 58 7.97 1.96 -16.38
C VAL A 58 7.82 1.74 -14.89
N GLY A 59 8.93 1.46 -14.22
CA GLY A 59 9.04 1.51 -12.77
C GLY A 59 9.66 2.82 -12.29
N HIS A 60 9.55 3.09 -10.99
CA HIS A 60 10.28 4.18 -10.34
C HIS A 60 11.53 3.63 -9.63
N LYS A 61 12.67 4.29 -9.71
CA LYS A 61 13.88 3.92 -8.97
C LYS A 61 13.67 4.10 -7.47
N ILE A 62 13.09 5.24 -7.10
CA ILE A 62 12.59 5.56 -5.77
C ILE A 62 11.07 5.53 -5.83
N ALA A 63 10.45 4.69 -5.01
CA ALA A 63 9.00 4.56 -4.97
C ALA A 63 8.32 5.89 -4.65
N TYR A 64 7.16 6.13 -5.28
CA TYR A 64 6.35 7.32 -5.02
C TYR A 64 5.97 7.47 -3.55
N SER A 65 5.69 6.37 -2.85
CA SER A 65 5.41 6.34 -1.40
C SER A 65 6.60 6.78 -0.53
N LYS A 66 7.82 6.81 -1.08
CA LYS A 66 9.04 7.27 -0.43
C LYS A 66 9.47 8.64 -0.96
N ASN A 67 8.52 9.48 -1.35
CA ASN A 67 8.75 10.81 -1.94
C ASN A 67 9.51 10.78 -3.29
N GLY A 68 9.47 9.66 -4.01
CA GLY A 68 10.02 9.58 -5.36
C GLY A 68 9.14 10.31 -6.37
N ALA A 69 9.62 11.41 -6.95
CA ALA A 69 8.90 12.11 -8.00
C ALA A 69 8.85 11.29 -9.31
N THR A 70 7.77 11.42 -10.06
CA THR A 70 7.63 10.82 -11.40
C THR A 70 8.39 11.67 -12.42
N THR A 71 9.72 11.53 -12.44
CA THR A 71 10.62 12.20 -13.39
C THR A 71 11.33 11.17 -14.27
N LEU A 72 11.75 11.57 -15.48
CA LEU A 72 12.53 10.72 -16.39
C LEU A 72 13.83 10.19 -15.76
N ALA A 73 14.40 10.91 -14.78
CA ALA A 73 15.60 10.48 -14.05
C ALA A 73 15.29 9.36 -13.04
N ASN A 74 14.15 9.47 -12.36
CA ASN A 74 13.65 8.48 -11.41
C ASN A 74 12.92 7.31 -12.09
N SER A 75 12.79 7.33 -13.41
CA SER A 75 12.13 6.25 -14.15
C SER A 75 13.13 5.16 -14.53
N ALA A 76 12.69 3.91 -14.47
CA ALA A 76 13.47 2.73 -14.81
C ALA A 76 12.71 1.84 -15.80
N CYS A 77 13.44 1.27 -16.75
CA CYS A 77 12.93 0.28 -17.69
C CYS A 77 12.86 -1.10 -17.01
N LEU A 78 11.66 -1.69 -16.88
CA LEU A 78 11.47 -2.99 -16.23
C LEU A 78 10.56 -3.89 -17.06
N CYS A 79 10.79 -5.21 -16.99
CA CYS A 79 9.80 -6.18 -17.48
C CYS A 79 8.64 -6.31 -16.49
N TYR A 80 7.51 -6.83 -16.98
CA TYR A 80 6.33 -7.11 -16.14
C TYR A 80 6.67 -7.87 -14.85
N ARG A 81 7.48 -8.92 -14.93
CA ARG A 81 7.89 -9.73 -13.75
C ARG A 81 8.65 -8.91 -12.73
N CYS A 82 9.63 -8.12 -13.16
CA CYS A 82 10.42 -7.27 -12.28
C CYS A 82 9.56 -6.15 -11.68
N ASN A 83 8.72 -5.49 -12.48
CA ASN A 83 7.84 -4.44 -11.98
C ASN A 83 6.87 -4.98 -10.91
N LYS A 84 6.30 -6.18 -11.14
CA LYS A 84 5.46 -6.87 -10.16
C LYS A 84 6.23 -7.24 -8.88
N LEU A 85 7.48 -7.70 -9.00
CA LEU A 85 8.33 -8.03 -7.85
C LEU A 85 8.76 -6.78 -7.05
N GLN A 86 8.92 -5.64 -7.72
CA GLN A 86 9.25 -4.38 -7.09
C GLN A 86 8.13 -3.93 -6.14
N GLY A 87 6.90 -3.87 -6.65
CA GLY A 87 5.75 -3.35 -5.92
C GLY A 87 5.99 -1.92 -5.44
N THR A 88 5.89 -1.69 -4.13
CA THR A 88 6.14 -0.38 -3.49
C THR A 88 7.62 -0.17 -3.08
N GLY A 89 8.52 -1.08 -3.48
CA GLY A 89 9.95 -1.01 -3.19
C GLY A 89 10.71 -0.06 -4.12
N SER A 90 11.95 0.28 -3.74
CA SER A 90 12.92 0.93 -4.63
C SER A 90 13.61 -0.09 -5.54
N LEU A 91 14.22 0.36 -6.62
CA LEU A 91 14.97 -0.48 -7.55
C LEU A 91 16.12 -1.23 -6.86
N GLU A 92 16.77 -0.60 -5.88
CA GLU A 92 17.77 -1.27 -5.04
C GLU A 92 17.20 -2.45 -4.27
N THR A 93 16.01 -2.29 -3.68
CA THR A 93 15.36 -3.41 -2.99
C THR A 93 14.98 -4.52 -3.96
N LEU A 94 14.62 -4.19 -5.20
CA LEU A 94 14.38 -5.18 -6.25
C LEU A 94 15.66 -5.94 -6.61
N LYS A 95 16.80 -5.26 -6.77
CA LYS A 95 18.09 -5.92 -7.03
C LYS A 95 18.47 -6.85 -5.87
N LYS A 96 18.26 -6.42 -4.62
CA LYS A 96 18.46 -7.27 -3.43
C LYS A 96 17.53 -8.50 -3.40
N LYS A 97 16.27 -8.35 -3.84
CA LYS A 97 15.31 -9.47 -3.98
C LYS A 97 15.76 -10.47 -5.04
N LEU A 98 16.21 -9.98 -6.20
CA LEU A 98 16.72 -10.82 -7.28
C LEU A 98 18.01 -11.55 -6.87
N ALA A 99 18.88 -10.89 -6.13
CA ALA A 99 20.09 -11.49 -5.55
C ALA A 99 19.79 -12.43 -4.36
N GLY A 100 18.53 -12.66 -3.99
CA GLY A 100 18.14 -13.55 -2.89
C GLY A 100 18.53 -13.07 -1.49
N THR A 101 18.95 -11.81 -1.33
CA THR A 101 19.37 -11.23 -0.04
C THR A 101 18.22 -10.55 0.70
N TYR A 102 17.12 -10.26 0.02
CA TYR A 102 15.97 -9.59 0.62
C TYR A 102 15.12 -10.56 1.44
N GLY A 103 14.99 -10.29 2.75
CA GLY A 103 14.05 -11.01 3.59
C GLY A 103 14.51 -12.38 4.07
N LYS A 104 15.82 -12.59 4.31
CA LYS A 104 16.27 -13.58 5.29
C LYS A 104 15.70 -13.18 6.67
N ARG A 105 14.41 -13.43 6.87
CA ARG A 105 13.78 -13.40 8.19
C ARG A 105 14.49 -14.48 8.98
N THR A 106 15.37 -14.08 9.89
CA THR A 106 15.66 -14.93 11.04
C THR A 106 14.30 -15.27 11.63
N LYS A 107 13.94 -16.56 11.62
CA LYS A 107 12.72 -17.04 12.28
C LYS A 107 12.90 -16.70 13.76
N LYS A 108 12.39 -15.54 14.21
CA LYS A 108 12.26 -15.27 15.64
C LYS A 108 11.24 -16.27 16.15
N THR A 109 11.73 -17.30 16.83
CA THR A 109 10.95 -18.22 17.63
C THR A 109 10.25 -17.42 18.73
N THR A 110 9.06 -16.89 18.45
CA THR A 110 8.21 -16.35 19.49
C THR A 110 7.73 -17.52 20.35
N LYS A 111 8.40 -17.78 21.47
CA LYS A 111 7.89 -18.66 22.53
C LYS A 111 6.56 -18.08 23.00
N LYS A 112 5.47 -18.76 22.66
CA LYS A 112 4.10 -18.42 23.07
C LYS A 112 4.03 -18.53 24.60
N LYS A 113 4.05 -17.41 25.33
CA LYS A 113 3.80 -17.42 26.79
C LYS A 113 2.31 -17.71 26.99
N TYR A 114 2.00 -18.91 27.48
CA TYR A 114 0.65 -19.30 27.89
C TYR A 114 0.34 -18.61 29.23
N THR A 115 -0.50 -17.58 29.22
CA THR A 115 -1.06 -17.00 30.44
C THR A 115 -2.20 -17.88 30.94
N LYS A 116 -1.96 -18.65 32.02
CA LYS A 116 -3.02 -19.30 32.79
C LYS A 116 -3.90 -18.22 33.42
N GLN A 117 -5.06 -17.95 32.84
CA GLN A 117 -6.12 -17.23 33.55
C GLN A 117 -6.77 -18.20 34.56
N LYS A 118 -6.62 -17.91 35.85
CA LYS A 118 -7.44 -18.51 36.91
C LYS A 118 -8.86 -17.97 36.76
N SER A 119 -9.78 -18.77 36.22
CA SER A 119 -11.21 -18.45 36.20
C SER A 119 -11.83 -18.80 37.56
N SER A 120 -11.81 -17.87 38.50
CA SER A 120 -12.73 -17.86 39.63
C SER A 120 -14.02 -17.14 39.20
N ASN A 121 -15.02 -17.88 38.73
CA ASN A 121 -16.43 -17.66 39.09
C ASN A 121 -17.33 -18.67 38.36
N SER A 122 -17.84 -19.64 39.12
CA SER A 122 -18.90 -20.54 38.70
C SER A 122 -20.25 -19.81 38.74
N LEU A 123 -20.61 -19.10 37.68
CA LEU A 123 -22.00 -18.71 37.47
C LEU A 123 -22.75 -19.91 36.89
N LYS A 124 -23.42 -20.64 37.78
CA LYS A 124 -24.37 -21.71 37.43
C LYS A 124 -25.52 -21.11 36.63
N ILE A 125 -25.46 -21.20 35.31
CA ILE A 125 -26.61 -20.94 34.45
C ILE A 125 -27.47 -22.21 34.50
N LYS A 126 -28.61 -22.16 35.19
CA LYS A 126 -29.64 -23.23 35.09
C LYS A 126 -30.29 -23.12 33.71
N MET A 127 -30.10 -24.11 32.85
CA MET A 127 -30.87 -24.22 31.60
C MET A 127 -32.31 -24.66 31.92
N PRO A 128 -33.34 -24.07 31.30
CA PRO A 128 -34.70 -24.57 31.40
C PRO A 128 -34.85 -25.88 30.61
N GLU A 129 -35.60 -26.84 31.19
CA GLU A 129 -35.85 -28.14 30.58
C GLU A 129 -36.67 -28.01 29.29
N PHE A 130 -36.10 -28.46 28.18
CA PHE A 130 -36.79 -28.53 26.89
C PHE A 130 -37.51 -29.89 26.78
N LYS A 131 -38.85 -29.92 26.96
CA LYS A 131 -39.66 -31.12 26.75
C LYS A 131 -39.89 -31.35 25.26
N MET A 132 -39.33 -32.43 24.71
CA MET A 132 -39.60 -32.85 23.33
C MET A 132 -41.02 -33.45 23.21
N PRO A 133 -41.79 -33.11 22.15
CA PRO A 133 -43.06 -33.76 21.85
C PRO A 133 -42.84 -35.18 21.33
N LYS A 134 -43.60 -36.14 21.86
CA LYS A 134 -43.57 -37.54 21.42
C LYS A 134 -44.33 -37.66 20.09
N PHE A 135 -43.61 -37.91 19.00
CA PHE A 135 -44.22 -38.34 17.75
C PHE A 135 -44.66 -39.80 17.89
N LYS A 136 -45.96 -40.07 17.69
CA LYS A 136 -46.51 -41.41 17.55
C LYS A 136 -46.41 -41.80 16.08
N PHE A 137 -45.77 -42.93 15.79
CA PHE A 137 -45.83 -43.60 14.49
C PHE A 137 -47.04 -44.53 14.45
#